data_AF-A0A844GA68-F1
#
_entry.id   AF-A0A844GA68-F1
#
_cell.length_a   1.000
_cell.length_b   1.000
_cell.length_c   1.000
_cell.angle_alpha   90.00
_cell.angle_beta   90.00
_cell.angle_gamma   90.00
#
_symmetry.space_group_name_H-M   'P 1'
#
loop_
_entity.id
_entity.type
_entity.pdbx_description
1 polymer ?
#
loop_
_entity_poly.entity_id
_entity_poly.type
_entity_poly.pdbx_seq_one_letter_code
_entity_poly.pdbx_strand_id
1 'polypeptide(L)' 'MILTMKAEREGYAPDQIARTMTVGELIEFLNNFDEDEKIYLSHDNGYTYGGITAYRFEEIDEEAEKE' A
#
# COMPACT_ATOMS: atom_id res chain seq x y z
N MET A 1 -7.10 -10.85 14.89
CA MET A 1 -6.10 -9.98 15.56
C MET A 1 -6.36 -8.58 15.02
N ILE A 2 -5.40 -7.67 14.90
CA ILE A 2 -5.49 -6.62 13.86
C ILE A 2 -4.16 -6.60 13.11
N LEU A 3 -4.18 -6.68 11.77
CA LEU A 3 -2.99 -6.50 10.96
C LEU A 3 -2.91 -5.03 10.50
N THR A 4 -1.80 -4.37 10.81
CA THR A 4 -1.56 -3.00 10.36
C THR A 4 -0.35 -2.95 9.43
N MET A 5 -0.50 -2.21 8.33
CA MET A 5 0.60 -1.86 7.42
C MET A 5 0.97 -0.41 7.66
N LYS A 6 2.20 -0.16 8.10
CA LYS A 6 2.69 1.20 8.35
C LYS A 6 2.89 1.91 7.00
N ALA A 7 2.12 2.96 6.77
CA ALA A 7 2.23 3.78 5.58
C ALA A 7 3.02 5.04 5.93
N GLU A 8 4.27 5.10 5.46
CA GLU A 8 5.18 6.24 5.67
C GLU A 8 5.60 6.82 4.32
N ARG A 9 5.87 8.13 4.32
CA ARG A 9 6.35 8.81 3.11
C ARG A 9 7.85 8.57 2.93
N GLU A 10 8.21 7.81 1.89
CA GLU A 10 9.59 7.62 1.42
C GLU A 10 9.96 8.59 0.28
N GLY A 11 9.03 8.84 -0.65
CA GLY A 11 9.19 9.75 -1.79
C GLY A 11 7.91 10.49 -2.14
N TYR A 12 7.99 11.41 -3.10
CA TYR A 12 6.87 12.16 -3.68
C TYR A 12 6.40 11.61 -5.04
N ALA A 13 7.21 10.79 -5.70
CA ALA A 13 6.90 10.15 -6.98
C ALA A 13 7.38 8.68 -6.98
N PRO A 14 6.79 7.80 -7.82
CA PRO A 14 7.12 6.37 -7.84
C PRO A 14 8.60 6.07 -8.12
N ASP A 15 9.25 6.86 -8.98
CA ASP A 15 10.67 6.71 -9.34
C ASP A 15 11.64 7.05 -8.19
N GLN A 16 11.14 7.68 -7.13
CA GLN A 16 11.91 8.01 -5.92
C GLN A 16 11.93 6.87 -4.90
N ILE A 17 11.14 5.81 -5.11
CA ILE A 17 11.05 4.67 -4.20
C ILE A 17 12.14 3.66 -4.57
N ALA A 18 13.05 3.39 -3.64
CA ALA A 18 14.21 2.54 -3.94
C ALA A 18 13.82 1.08 -4.20
N ARG A 19 12.77 0.60 -3.50
CA ARG A 19 12.22 -0.74 -3.66
C ARG A 19 10.78 -0.81 -3.14
N THR A 20 9.92 -1.51 -3.86
CA THR A 20 8.59 -1.91 -3.39
C THR A 20 8.30 -3.36 -3.80
N MET A 21 7.30 -3.99 -3.18
CA MET A 21 6.83 -5.32 -3.59
C MET A 21 6.06 -5.23 -4.91
N THR A 22 6.24 -6.22 -5.76
CA THR A 22 5.31 -6.51 -6.85
C THR A 22 3.96 -7.00 -6.29
N VAL A 23 2.92 -6.98 -7.13
CA VAL A 23 1.61 -7.57 -6.76
C VAL A 23 1.74 -9.03 -6.34
N GLY A 24 2.58 -9.81 -7.03
CA GLY A 24 2.81 -11.23 -6.71
C GLY A 24 3.49 -11.43 -5.36
N GLU A 25 4.55 -10.67 -5.07
CA GLU A 25 5.24 -10.70 -3.77
C GLU A 25 4.30 -10.30 -2.63
N LEU A 26 3.43 -9.31 -2.85
CA LEU A 26 2.43 -8.93 -1.86
C LEU A 26 1.42 -10.06 -1.60
N ILE A 27 0.89 -10.71 -2.63
CA ILE A 27 -0.03 -11.85 -2.49
C ILE A 27 0.64 -13.00 -1.71
N GLU A 28 1.87 -13.34 -2.08
CA GLU A 28 2.64 -14.40 -1.40
C GLU A 28 2.88 -14.06 0.07
N PHE A 29 3.21 -12.80 0.38
CA PHE A 29 3.36 -12.34 1.77
C PHE A 29 2.05 -12.45 2.55
N LEU A 30 0.93 -12.01 1.97
CA LEU A 30 -0.38 -12.02 2.63
C LEU A 30 -0.92 -13.44 2.88
N ASN A 31 -0.53 -14.44 2.08
CA ASN A 31 -0.89 -15.85 2.30
C ASN A 31 -0.37 -16.43 3.63
N ASN A 32 0.51 -15.73 4.35
CA ASN A 32 0.96 -16.14 5.69
C ASN A 32 -0.02 -15.78 6.81
N PHE A 33 -1.09 -15.02 6.52
CA PHE A 33 -2.10 -14.59 7.47
C PHE A 33 -3.45 -15.28 7.21
N ASP A 34 -4.35 -15.18 8.18
CA ASP A 34 -5.73 -15.66 8.02
C ASP A 34 -6.45 -14.83 6.93
N GLU A 35 -7.18 -15.50 6.05
CA GLU A 35 -7.85 -14.89 4.89
C GLU A 35 -8.97 -13.90 5.28
N ASP A 36 -9.55 -14.07 6.47
CA ASP A 36 -10.60 -13.19 7.00
C ASP A 36 -10.03 -12.03 7.85
N GLU A 37 -8.72 -11.99 8.07
CA GLU A 37 -8.07 -10.95 8.87
C GLU A 37 -8.08 -9.61 8.12
N LYS A 38 -8.62 -8.57 8.77
CA LYS A 38 -8.66 -7.22 8.19
C LYS A 38 -7.30 -6.54 8.28
N ILE A 39 -6.93 -5.88 7.19
CA ILE A 39 -5.71 -5.08 7.09
C ILE A 39 -6.04 -3.59 7.08
N TYR A 40 -5.34 -2.84 7.91
CA TYR A 40 -5.47 -1.39 8.02
C TYR A 40 -4.16 -0.70 7.67
N LEU A 41 -4.24 0.42 6.95
CA LEU A 41 -3.12 1.34 6.81
C LEU A 41 -3.00 2.14 8.10
N SER A 42 -1.80 2.20 8.67
CA SER A 42 -1.48 3.01 9.85
C SER A 42 -0.60 4.17 9.42
N HIS A 43 -1.11 5.39 9.57
CA HIS A 43 -0.43 6.63 9.19
C HIS A 43 0.03 7.38 10.44
N ASP A 44 0.94 8.34 10.28
CA ASP A 44 1.34 9.28 11.33
C ASP A 44 1.76 8.58 12.64
N ASN A 45 2.52 7.48 12.53
CA ASN A 45 2.92 6.62 13.66
C ASN A 45 1.73 6.08 14.50
N GLY A 46 0.60 5.79 13.84
CA GLY A 46 -0.57 5.20 14.49
C GLY A 46 -1.60 6.21 14.99
N TYR A 47 -1.48 7.48 14.61
CA TYR A 47 -2.47 8.51 14.95
C TYR A 47 -3.75 8.39 14.10
N THR A 48 -3.61 8.04 12.82
CA THR A 48 -4.74 7.84 11.90
C THR A 48 -4.67 6.51 11.16
N TYR A 49 -5.84 6.03 10.71
CA TYR A 49 -5.98 4.73 10.06
C TYR A 49 -6.82 4.81 8.78
N GLY A 50 -6.42 4.04 7.77
CA GLY A 50 -7.12 3.88 6.50
C GLY A 50 -7.44 2.41 6.21
N GLY A 51 -8.41 2.19 5.33
CA GLY A 51 -8.74 0.85 4.81
C GLY A 51 -8.29 0.70 3.36
N ILE A 52 -7.90 -0.52 2.98
CA ILE A 52 -7.64 -0.90 1.59
C ILE A 52 -8.98 -1.35 1.00
N THR A 53 -9.55 -0.55 0.10
CA THR A 53 -10.83 -0.86 -0.54
C THR A 53 -10.72 -0.62 -2.05
N ALA A 54 -11.52 -1.36 -2.84
CA ALA A 54 -11.50 -1.26 -4.31
C ALA A 54 -11.64 0.18 -4.82
N TYR A 55 -12.41 1.01 -4.13
CA TYR A 55 -12.66 2.41 -4.51
C TYR A 55 -11.49 3.37 -4.27
N ARG A 56 -10.38 2.91 -3.68
CA ARG A 56 -9.19 3.73 -3.42
C ARG A 56 -8.01 3.44 -4.36
N PHE A 57 -8.19 2.52 -5.30
CA PHE A 57 -7.19 2.26 -6.32
C PHE A 57 -7.44 3.18 -7.52
N GLU A 58 -6.38 3.81 -8.02
CA GLU A 58 -6.37 4.67 -9.20
C GLU A 58 -5.29 4.15 -10.15
N GLU A 59 -5.62 4.04 -11.44
CA GLU A 59 -4.64 3.74 -12.49
C GLU A 59 -4.07 5.07 -12.99
N ILE A 60 -2.75 5.23 -12.88
CA ILE A 60 -2.03 6.42 -13.34
C ILE A 60 -1.24 6.03 -14.57
N ASP A 61 -1.42 6.77 -15.66
CA ASP A 61 -0.61 6.61 -16.87
C ASP A 61 0.66 7.47 -16.74
N GLU A 62 1.82 6.80 -16.60
CA GLU A 62 3.12 7.46 -16.41
C GLU A 62 3.56 8.31 -17.62
N GLU A 63 2.94 8.13 -18.81
CA GLU A 63 3.27 8.90 -20.01
C GLU A 63 2.49 10.23 -20.11
N ALA A 64 1.38 10.38 -19.38
CA ALA A 64 0.52 11.57 -19.46
C ALA A 64 1.06 12.79 -18.67
N GLU A 65 2.06 12.62 -17.80
CA GLU A 65 2.65 13.70 -17.00
C GLU A 65 3.81 14.44 -17.68
N LYS A 66 4.17 14.09 -18.94
CA LYS A 66 5.30 14.70 -19.67
C LYS A 66 4.92 15.76 -20.73
N GLU A 67 3.68 16.26 -20.75
CA GLU A 67 3.25 17.37 -21.62
C GLU A 67 3.09 18.72 -20.90
#